data_AF-A0A945PKN9-F1
#
_entry.id   AF-A0A945PKN9-F1
#
_cell.length_a   1.000
_cell.length_b   1.000
_cell.length_c   1.000
_cell.angle_alpha   90.00
_cell.angle_beta   90.00
_cell.angle_gamma   90.00
#
_symmetry.space_group_name_H-M   'P 1'
#
loop_
_entity.id
_entity.type
_entity.pdbx_description
1 polymer ?
#
loop_
_entity_poly.entity_id
_entity_poly.type
_entity_poly.pdbx_seq_one_letter_code
_entity_poly.pdbx_strand_id
1 'polypeptide(L)' 'LNYNLYTAANRAVVWGDATSGTVTVNGTGIGVNVNHGVYGRIPALQNVHTGSYSDIIIVELTF' A
#
# COMPACT_ATOMS: atom_id res chain seq x y z
N LEU A 1 14.15 4.40 5.65
CA LEU A 1 13.94 3.03 5.13
C LEU A 1 12.92 3.13 4.00
N ASN A 2 13.29 2.73 2.79
CA ASN A 2 12.39 2.74 1.64
C ASN A 2 11.43 1.55 1.73
N TYR A 3 10.17 1.78 1.42
CA TYR A 3 9.15 0.75 1.32
C TYR A 3 8.16 1.15 0.23
N ASN A 4 7.31 0.21 -0.16
CA ASN A 4 6.18 0.50 -1.03
C ASN A 4 4.99 -0.38 -0.67
N LEU A 5 3.79 0.04 -1.07
CA LEU A 5 2.53 -0.64 -0.82
C LEU A 5 1.96 -1.18 -2.13
N TYR A 6 1.28 -2.32 -2.07
CA TYR A 6 0.81 -3.05 -3.24
C TYR A 6 -0.62 -3.54 -3.04
N THR A 7 -1.35 -3.68 -4.15
CA THR A 7 -2.77 -4.07 -4.15
C THR A 7 -3.00 -5.56 -3.92
N ALA A 8 -1.97 -6.40 -4.09
CA ALA A 8 -2.07 -7.84 -3.97
C ALA A 8 -0.78 -8.48 -3.41
N ALA A 9 -0.91 -9.71 -2.91
CA ALA A 9 0.19 -10.46 -2.30
C ALA A 9 1.37 -10.74 -3.27
N ASN A 10 1.09 -10.82 -4.58
CA ASN A 10 2.12 -10.97 -5.60
C ASN A 10 2.95 -9.68 -5.81
N ARG A 11 2.49 -8.55 -5.27
CA ARG A 11 3.15 -7.23 -5.33
C ARG A 11 3.46 -6.79 -6.77
N ALA A 12 2.60 -7.14 -7.71
CA ALA A 12 2.76 -6.80 -9.12
C ALA A 12 2.38 -5.33 -9.41
N VAL A 13 1.44 -4.78 -8.64
CA VAL A 13 0.89 -3.44 -8.87
C VAL A 13 1.01 -2.59 -7.60
N VAL A 14 1.63 -1.43 -7.73
CA VAL A 14 1.85 -0.48 -6.64
C VAL A 14 0.53 0.22 -6.31
N TRP A 15 0.18 0.24 -5.04
CA TRP A 15 -0.99 0.94 -4.52
C TRP A 15 -0.67 2.42 -4.27
N GLY A 16 -1.60 3.32 -4.63
CA GLY A 16 -1.46 4.75 -4.44
C GLY A 16 -2.65 5.54 -4.95
N ASP A 17 -2.42 6.80 -5.29
CA ASP A 17 -3.41 7.80 -5.72
C ASP A 17 -3.65 7.81 -7.24
N ALA A 18 -3.25 6.75 -7.95
CA ALA A 18 -3.23 6.66 -9.40
C ALA A 18 -2.31 7.66 -10.12
N THR A 19 -1.37 8.28 -9.40
CA THR A 19 -0.28 9.06 -10.01
C THR A 19 1.02 8.25 -10.06
N SER A 20 1.98 8.70 -10.87
CA SER A 20 3.34 8.13 -10.91
C SER A 20 3.39 6.61 -11.14
N GLY A 21 2.42 6.05 -11.87
CA GLY A 21 2.32 4.62 -12.17
C GLY A 21 1.73 3.75 -11.05
N THR A 22 1.18 4.35 -9.99
CA THR A 22 0.41 3.65 -8.97
C THR A 22 -1.04 3.44 -9.41
N VAL A 23 -1.81 2.67 -8.64
CA VAL A 23 -3.25 2.47 -8.90
C VAL A 23 -4.08 2.59 -7.63
N THR A 24 -5.33 3.02 -7.80
CA THR A 24 -6.38 2.92 -6.80
C THR A 24 -7.03 1.52 -6.83
N VAL A 25 -7.66 1.13 -5.73
CA VAL A 25 -8.42 -0.13 -5.63
C VAL A 25 -9.90 0.21 -5.54
N ASN A 26 -10.70 -0.33 -6.45
CA ASN A 26 -12.15 -0.19 -6.43
C ASN A 26 -12.79 -1.34 -5.65
N GLY A 27 -13.96 -1.08 -5.08
CA GLY A 27 -14.79 -2.05 -4.38
C GLY A 27 -16.27 -1.77 -4.57
N THR A 28 -17.10 -2.77 -4.32
CA THR A 28 -18.56 -2.63 -4.33
C THR A 28 -19.09 -3.08 -2.98
N GLY A 29 -19.90 -2.23 -2.34
CA GLY A 29 -20.61 -2.59 -1.13
C GLY A 29 -21.66 -3.65 -1.42
N ILE A 30 -21.58 -4.79 -0.74
CA ILE A 30 -22.49 -5.94 -0.91
C ILE A 30 -23.38 -6.16 0.33
N GLY A 31 -23.56 -5.13 1.16
CA GLY A 31 -24.34 -5.20 2.41
C GLY A 31 -23.66 -5.95 3.56
N VAL A 32 -22.42 -6.40 3.37
CA VAL A 32 -21.54 -6.98 4.41
C VAL A 32 -20.17 -6.31 4.38
N ASN A 33 -19.33 -6.56 5.39
CA ASN A 33 -17.96 -6.03 5.41
C ASN A 33 -17.16 -6.56 4.21
N VAL A 34 -16.53 -5.65 3.46
CA VAL A 34 -15.63 -5.96 2.36
C VAL A 34 -14.22 -5.57 2.79
N ASN A 35 -13.31 -6.54 2.78
CA ASN A 35 -11.92 -6.32 3.17
C ASN A 35 -11.06 -5.89 1.96
N HIS A 36 -10.35 -4.78 2.10
CA HIS A 36 -9.39 -4.29 1.12
C HIS A 36 -7.96 -4.40 1.68
N GLY A 37 -7.27 -5.49 1.33
CA GLY A 37 -5.92 -5.76 1.82
C GLY A 37 -4.85 -4.93 1.09
N VAL A 38 -3.95 -4.31 1.85
CA VAL A 38 -2.76 -3.61 1.33
C VAL A 38 -1.50 -4.35 1.78
N TYR A 39 -0.59 -4.59 0.84
CA TYR A 39 0.60 -5.41 1.07
C TYR A 39 1.86 -4.55 1.05
N GLY A 40 2.54 -4.43 2.19
CA GLY A 40 3.82 -3.71 2.27
C GLY A 40 5.01 -4.53 1.79
N ARG A 41 6.03 -3.84 1.28
CA ARG A 41 7.36 -4.43 1.03
C ARG A 41 8.47 -3.43 1.29
N ILE A 42 9.46 -3.88 2.05
CA ILE A 42 10.76 -3.23 2.21
C ILE A 42 11.76 -4.02 1.35
N PRO A 43 12.40 -3.41 0.33
CA PRO A 43 13.48 -4.06 -0.41
C PRO A 43 14.64 -4.45 0.50
N ALA A 44 15.24 -5.61 0.23
CA ALA A 44 16.44 -6.08 0.92
C ALA A 44 17.64 -5.17 0.65
N LEU A 45 18.71 -5.33 1.45
CA LEU A 45 20.00 -4.65 1.28
C LEU A 45 19.96 -3.12 1.43
N GLN A 46 19.05 -2.60 2.25
CA GLN A 46 19.06 -1.20 2.63
C GLN A 46 20.04 -0.99 3.79
N ASN A 47 21.16 -0.34 3.50
CA ASN A 47 22.13 0.07 4.51
C ASN A 47 21.66 1.35 5.21
N VAL A 48 20.89 1.21 6.28
CA VAL A 48 20.33 2.33 7.06
C VAL A 48 20.79 2.25 8.53
N HIS A 49 20.73 3.38 9.24
CA HIS A 49 21.12 3.44 10.65
C HIS A 49 20.23 2.54 11.52
N THR A 50 20.76 2.07 12.65
CA THR A 50 19.95 1.39 13.65
C THR A 50 18.99 2.38 14.33
N GLY A 51 17.77 1.94 14.60
CA GLY A 51 16.72 2.74 15.23
C GLY A 51 15.33 2.32 14.80
N SER A 52 14.33 2.96 15.41
CA SER A 52 12.93 2.78 15.03
C SER A 52 12.58 3.64 13.83
N TYR A 53 11.88 3.05 12.85
CA TYR A 53 11.34 3.75 11.68
C TYR A 53 9.82 3.71 11.73
N SER A 54 9.17 4.85 11.57
CA SER A 54 7.71 4.98 11.55
C SER A 54 7.28 5.87 10.39
N ASP A 55 6.13 5.58 9.81
CA ASP A 55 5.52 6.40 8.77
C ASP A 55 3.99 6.45 8.96
N ILE A 56 3.34 7.46 8.38
CA ILE A 56 1.88 7.68 8.41
C ILE A 56 1.33 7.52 7.01
N ILE A 57 0.42 6.56 6.84
CA ILE A 57 -0.30 6.33 5.58
C ILE A 57 -1.68 6.98 5.66
N ILE A 58 -1.95 7.91 4.74
CA ILE A 58 -3.27 8.54 4.60
C ILE A 58 -4.03 7.79 3.51
N VAL A 59 -5.25 7.34 3.83
CA VAL A 59 -6.14 6.64 2.89
C VAL A 59 -7.31 7.55 2.55
N GLU A 60 -7.48 7.85 1.27
CA GLU A 60 -8.68 8.53 0.75
C GLU A 60 -9.70 7.49 0.26
N LEU A 61 -10.97 7.72 0.58
CA LEU A 61 -12.07 6.85 0.15
C LEU A 61 -13.13 7.71 -0.55
N THR A 62 -13.41 7.38 -1.81
CA THR A 62 -14.40 8.06 -2.66
C THR A 62 -15.55 7.10 -3.00
N PHE A 63 -16.77 7.64 -3.10
CA PHE A 63 -18.02 6.89 -3.30
C PHE A 63 -18.80 7.42 -4.50
#